data_AF-A0A3Q0T5A4-F1
#
_entry.id   AF-A0A3Q0T5A4-F1
#
_cell.length_a   1.000
_cell.length_b   1.000
_cell.length_c   1.000
_cell.angle_alpha   90.00
_cell.angle_beta   90.00
_cell.angle_gamma   90.00
#
_symmetry.space_group_name_H-M   'P 1'
#
loop_
_entity.id
_entity.type
_entity.pdbx_description
1 polymer ?
#
loop_
_entity_poly.entity_id
_entity_poly.type
_entity_poly.pdbx_seq_one_letter_code
_entity_poly.pdbx_strand_id
1 'polypeptide(L)'
;MPFLICDPGANCLYAAHNDLSYWLSTNASVSDVVPFITENSLQNYISCSVCEARTNVIAVHSQTSLIPNCPANWKSLWTGFSFLQETGAGAEGSGQPLASPGSCLEHFRKLPFIECHERGSCNFYTNSYSYWLAALNPRNMFSRCRVCMK
;
A
#
# COMPACT_ATOMS: atom_id res chain seq x y z
N MET A 1 7.18 1.31 -16.97
CA MET A 1 5.82 0.75 -17.15
C MET A 1 5.93 -0.77 -17.17
N PRO A 2 5.32 -1.55 -16.25
CA PRO A 2 5.56 -2.99 -16.15
C PRO A 2 4.66 -3.87 -17.03
N PHE A 3 3.80 -3.29 -17.86
CA PHE A 3 2.89 -4.03 -18.75
C PHE A 3 2.77 -3.38 -20.13
N LEU A 4 2.13 -4.09 -21.06
CA LEU A 4 1.74 -3.63 -22.39
C LEU A 4 0.28 -4.03 -22.65
N ILE A 5 -0.37 -3.36 -23.59
CA ILE A 5 -1.78 -3.62 -23.94
C ILE A 5 -1.82 -4.12 -25.39
N CYS A 6 -2.59 -5.18 -25.64
CA CYS A 6 -2.79 -5.73 -26.99
C CYS A 6 -4.26 -5.62 -27.40
N ASP A 7 -4.49 -5.28 -28.67
CA ASP A 7 -5.81 -5.32 -29.29
C ASP A 7 -6.12 -6.72 -29.87
N PRO A 8 -7.39 -7.01 -30.23
CA PRO A 8 -7.76 -8.27 -30.88
C PRO A 8 -7.13 -8.48 -32.27
N GLY A 9 -6.56 -7.43 -32.87
CA GLY A 9 -5.92 -7.43 -34.18
C GLY A 9 -4.43 -7.80 -34.15
N ALA A 10 -3.94 -8.33 -33.03
CA ALA A 10 -2.54 -8.68 -32.79
C ALA A 10 -1.57 -7.49 -32.76
N ASN A 11 -2.06 -6.25 -32.58
CA ASN A 11 -1.19 -5.12 -32.29
C ASN A 11 -1.02 -4.99 -30.78
N CYS A 12 0.23 -4.93 -30.32
CA CYS A 12 0.58 -4.71 -28.92
C CYS A 12 1.36 -3.42 -28.78
N LEU A 13 0.94 -2.55 -27.86
CA LEU A 13 1.57 -1.26 -27.60
C LEU A 13 2.14 -1.22 -26.18
N TYR A 14 3.40 -0.83 -26.08
CA TYR A 14 4.10 -0.63 -24.82
C TYR A 14 4.23 0.87 -24.53
N ALA A 15 3.81 1.30 -23.34
CA ALA A 15 3.93 2.68 -22.86
C ALA A 15 3.42 3.75 -23.85
N ALA A 16 2.42 3.41 -24.68
CA ALA A 16 1.88 4.28 -25.72
C ALA A 16 0.56 4.96 -25.33
N HIS A 17 -0.01 4.58 -24.19
CA HIS A 17 -1.21 5.16 -23.59
C HIS A 17 -0.87 5.84 -22.27
N ASN A 18 -1.78 6.65 -21.74
CA ASN A 18 -1.64 7.33 -20.43
C ASN A 18 -1.90 6.36 -19.26
N ASP A 19 -1.25 5.20 -19.30
CA ASP A 19 -1.38 4.15 -18.31
C ASP A 19 -0.58 4.48 -17.05
N LEU A 20 -1.03 3.93 -15.91
CA LEU A 20 -0.43 4.17 -14.60
C LEU A 20 0.02 2.85 -13.97
N SER A 21 1.02 2.95 -13.09
CA SER A 21 1.43 1.87 -12.20
C SER A 21 1.62 2.41 -10.78
N TYR A 22 1.22 1.63 -9.78
CA TYR A 22 1.32 1.98 -8.37
C TYR A 22 2.27 1.04 -7.66
N TRP A 23 3.12 1.59 -6.78
CA TRP A 23 4.12 0.83 -6.06
C TRP A 23 4.13 1.23 -4.59
N LEU A 24 4.28 0.27 -3.68
CA LEU A 24 4.51 0.58 -2.26
C LEU A 24 5.83 1.36 -2.12
N SER A 25 5.78 2.43 -1.33
CA SER A 25 6.90 3.34 -1.15
C SER A 25 7.72 3.04 0.12
N THR A 26 9.01 3.38 0.11
CA THR A 26 9.91 3.34 1.28
C THR A 26 9.80 4.61 2.13
N ASN A 27 10.49 4.64 3.27
CA ASN A 27 10.50 5.77 4.20
C ASN A 27 11.38 6.94 3.75
N ALA A 28 11.87 6.91 2.51
CA ALA A 28 12.63 8.00 1.93
C ALA A 28 11.79 9.28 1.95
N SER A 29 12.35 10.37 2.48
CA SER A 29 11.70 11.67 2.45
C SER A 29 11.61 12.18 1.02
N VAL A 30 10.41 12.63 0.64
CA VAL A 30 10.21 13.36 -0.60
C VAL A 30 10.56 14.81 -0.27
N SER A 31 11.58 15.35 -0.91
CA SER A 31 11.89 16.77 -0.80
C SER A 31 10.82 17.55 -1.56
N ASP A 32 10.18 18.53 -0.92
CA ASP A 32 9.17 19.43 -1.53
C ASP A 32 9.70 20.19 -2.76
N VAL A 33 11.02 20.15 -2.99
CA VAL A 33 11.73 20.85 -4.07
C VAL A 33 11.74 20.04 -5.38
N VAL A 34 11.50 18.72 -5.34
CA VAL A 34 11.59 17.86 -6.53
C VAL A 34 10.18 17.55 -7.04
N PRO A 35 9.76 18.13 -8.20
CA PRO A 35 8.39 17.98 -8.67
C PRO A 35 8.08 16.58 -9.19
N PHE A 36 9.10 15.81 -9.61
CA PHE A 36 8.94 14.43 -10.11
C PHE A 36 10.16 13.58 -9.76
N ILE A 37 9.90 12.37 -9.28
CA ILE A 37 10.93 11.35 -9.03
C ILE A 37 11.24 10.69 -10.38
N THR A 38 12.51 10.78 -10.78
CA THR A 38 13.03 10.18 -12.02
C THR A 38 13.71 8.85 -11.73
N GLU A 39 14.01 8.08 -12.77
CA GLU A 39 14.50 6.70 -12.68
C GLU A 39 15.68 6.51 -11.70
N ASN A 40 16.67 7.41 -11.73
CA ASN A 40 17.88 7.29 -10.91
C ASN A 40 17.62 7.39 -9.40
N SER A 41 16.58 8.11 -8.98
CA SER A 41 16.22 8.24 -7.56
C SER A 41 15.12 7.27 -7.13
N LEU A 42 14.43 6.62 -8.08
CA LEU A 42 13.30 5.73 -7.82
C LEU A 42 13.66 4.53 -6.93
N GLN A 43 14.89 4.01 -7.04
CA GLN A 43 15.38 2.91 -6.21
C GLN A 43 15.37 3.23 -4.71
N ASN A 44 15.46 4.51 -4.36
CA ASN A 44 15.37 4.92 -2.96
C ASN A 44 13.92 4.86 -2.44
N TYR A 45 12.94 4.93 -3.33
CA TYR A 45 11.52 5.02 -3.01
C TYR A 45 10.77 3.70 -3.16
N ILE A 46 11.27 2.71 -3.91
CA ILE A 46 10.61 1.41 -4.10
C ILE A 46 11.57 0.29 -3.70
N SER A 47 11.17 -0.54 -2.75
CA SER A 47 11.95 -1.72 -2.32
C SER A 47 11.03 -2.85 -1.89
N CYS A 48 11.34 -4.08 -2.29
CA CYS A 48 10.68 -5.29 -1.83
C CYS A 48 11.67 -6.46 -1.75
N SER A 49 11.42 -7.39 -0.84
CA SER A 49 12.19 -8.63 -0.71
C SER A 49 11.23 -9.82 -0.74
N VAL A 50 11.58 -10.85 -1.52
CA VAL A 50 10.82 -12.10 -1.57
C VAL A 50 11.55 -13.16 -0.77
N CYS A 51 10.87 -13.74 0.23
CA CYS A 51 11.43 -14.73 1.14
C CYS A 51 10.67 -16.05 1.05
N GLU A 52 11.38 -17.18 1.13
CA GLU A 52 10.77 -18.50 1.25
C GLU A 52 10.48 -18.82 2.73
N ALA A 53 9.25 -19.24 3.02
CA ALA A 53 8.83 -19.68 4.35
C ALA A 53 8.48 -21.17 4.32
N ARG A 54 8.81 -21.88 5.40
CA ARG A 54 8.51 -23.33 5.55
C ARG A 54 7.04 -23.62 5.86
N THR A 55 6.30 -22.60 6.25
CA THR A 55 4.89 -22.67 6.67
C THR A 55 4.13 -21.44 6.19
N ASN A 56 2.81 -21.48 6.28
CA ASN A 56 1.95 -20.34 5.95
C ASN A 56 2.28 -19.12 6.81
N VAL A 57 2.10 -17.94 6.22
CA VAL A 57 2.24 -16.64 6.87
C VAL A 57 0.92 -15.90 6.75
N ILE A 58 0.44 -15.34 7.86
CA ILE A 58 -0.82 -14.58 7.91
C ILE A 58 -0.61 -13.28 8.67
N ALA A 59 -1.45 -12.30 8.39
CA ALA A 59 -1.64 -11.12 9.21
C ALA A 59 -2.80 -11.32 10.21
N VAL A 60 -2.66 -10.73 11.40
CA VAL A 60 -3.71 -10.66 12.42
C VAL A 60 -3.85 -9.22 12.86
N HIS A 61 -5.09 -8.73 12.92
CA HIS A 61 -5.41 -7.33 13.21
C HIS A 61 -6.19 -7.21 14.52
N SER A 62 -5.80 -6.29 15.40
CA SER A 62 -6.46 -6.12 16.70
C SER A 62 -7.71 -5.24 16.65
N GLN A 63 -7.81 -4.35 15.65
CA GLN A 63 -8.77 -3.23 15.63
C GLN A 63 -8.72 -2.37 16.91
N THR A 64 -7.55 -2.29 17.55
CA THR A 64 -7.28 -1.45 18.73
C THR A 64 -5.90 -0.80 18.56
N SER A 65 -5.47 0.00 19.54
CA SER A 65 -4.10 0.53 19.61
C SER A 65 -3.08 -0.49 20.13
N LEU A 66 -3.52 -1.70 20.52
CA LEU A 66 -2.66 -2.75 21.04
C LEU A 66 -2.23 -3.72 19.94
N ILE A 67 -1.03 -4.26 20.07
CA ILE A 67 -0.51 -5.31 19.18
C ILE A 67 -1.27 -6.62 19.48
N PRO A 68 -1.90 -7.27 18.48
CA PRO A 68 -2.56 -8.56 18.69
C PRO A 68 -1.54 -9.67 18.92
N ASN A 69 -1.91 -10.63 19.77
CA ASN A 69 -1.12 -11.85 19.92
C ASN A 69 -1.26 -12.74 18.68
N CYS A 70 -0.18 -13.42 18.29
CA CYS A 70 -0.25 -14.48 17.30
C CYS A 70 -1.14 -15.64 17.81
N PRO A 71 -1.78 -16.42 16.92
CA PRO A 71 -2.52 -17.61 17.32
C PRO A 71 -1.58 -18.64 18.01
N ALA A 72 -2.16 -19.56 18.78
CA ALA A 72 -1.38 -20.59 19.47
C ALA A 72 -0.51 -21.39 18.48
N ASN A 73 0.77 -21.60 18.84
CA ASN A 73 1.80 -22.26 18.02
C ASN A 73 2.28 -21.48 16.78
N TRP A 74 1.94 -20.20 16.65
CA TRP A 74 2.50 -19.32 15.61
C TRP A 74 3.66 -18.49 16.17
N LYS A 75 4.60 -18.14 15.29
CA LYS A 75 5.72 -17.26 15.61
C LYS A 75 5.51 -15.90 14.94
N SER A 76 5.70 -14.82 15.70
CA SER A 76 5.69 -13.47 15.15
C SER A 76 6.86 -13.25 14.20
N LEU A 77 6.60 -12.64 13.04
CA LEU A 77 7.61 -12.22 12.06
C LEU A 77 7.91 -10.72 12.20
N TRP A 78 6.86 -9.88 12.13
CA TRP A 78 6.92 -8.44 12.37
C TRP A 78 5.57 -7.93 12.92
N THR A 79 5.56 -6.66 13.31
CA THR A 79 4.35 -5.94 13.76
C THR A 79 4.21 -4.65 12.97
N GLY A 80 2.98 -4.17 12.76
CA GLY A 80 2.73 -2.98 11.95
C GLY A 80 1.32 -2.42 12.06
N PHE A 81 0.95 -1.66 11.05
CA PHE A 81 -0.32 -0.96 10.91
C PHE A 81 -1.22 -1.66 9.89
N SER A 82 -2.52 -1.62 10.15
CA SER A 82 -3.51 -2.36 9.37
C SER A 82 -3.92 -1.60 8.11
N PHE A 83 -3.24 -1.87 7.00
CA PHE A 83 -3.49 -1.28 5.69
C PHE A 83 -4.57 -2.08 4.94
N LEU A 84 -5.59 -1.38 4.43
CA LEU A 84 -6.73 -2.02 3.79
C LEU A 84 -6.71 -1.85 2.26
N GLN A 85 -6.59 -0.61 1.82
CA GLN A 85 -6.67 -0.25 0.39
C GLN A 85 -6.06 1.12 0.14
N GLU A 86 -5.82 1.39 -1.14
CA GLU A 86 -5.44 2.69 -1.68
C GLU A 86 -6.35 3.10 -2.83
N THR A 87 -6.48 4.40 -3.04
CA THR A 87 -7.07 4.97 -4.25
C THR A 87 -6.18 6.08 -4.79
N GLY A 88 -6.00 6.10 -6.12
CA GLY A 88 -5.19 7.04 -6.87
C GLY A 88 -6.01 7.84 -7.89
N ALA A 89 -5.42 8.08 -9.06
CA ALA A 89 -6.05 8.79 -10.16
C ALA A 89 -7.42 8.20 -10.53
N GLY A 90 -8.40 9.06 -10.78
CA GLY A 90 -9.76 8.65 -11.15
C GLY A 90 -10.56 7.96 -10.03
N ALA A 91 -10.06 7.97 -8.78
CA ALA A 91 -10.60 7.16 -7.67
C ALA A 91 -10.54 5.64 -7.92
N GLU A 92 -9.72 5.21 -8.88
CA GLU A 92 -9.35 3.81 -9.05
C GLU A 92 -8.36 3.39 -7.97
N GLY A 93 -8.38 2.13 -7.60
CA GLY A 93 -7.63 1.66 -6.45
C GLY A 93 -7.58 0.15 -6.33
N SER A 94 -6.78 -0.32 -5.39
CA SER A 94 -6.68 -1.74 -5.06
C SER A 94 -6.65 -1.93 -3.54
N GLY A 95 -6.90 -3.16 -3.12
CA GLY A 95 -6.94 -3.52 -1.71
C GLY A 95 -6.22 -4.83 -1.46
N GLN A 96 -5.89 -5.06 -0.19
CA GLN A 96 -5.22 -6.28 0.25
C GLN A 96 -6.19 -7.15 1.07
N PRO A 97 -6.18 -8.49 0.90
CA PRO A 97 -6.86 -9.37 1.84
C PRO A 97 -6.32 -9.15 3.25
N LEU A 98 -7.18 -8.97 4.25
CA LEU A 98 -6.75 -8.72 5.63
C LEU A 98 -6.00 -9.89 6.28
N ALA A 99 -6.03 -11.08 5.68
CA ALA A 99 -5.21 -12.20 6.14
C ALA A 99 -3.82 -12.21 5.48
N SER A 100 -3.62 -11.45 4.41
CA SER A 100 -2.34 -11.36 3.68
C SER A 100 -1.33 -10.58 4.50
N PRO A 101 -0.05 -10.97 4.57
CA PRO A 101 0.97 -10.17 5.21
C PRO A 101 1.09 -8.74 4.64
N GLY A 102 0.66 -8.52 3.39
CA GLY A 102 0.62 -7.20 2.75
C GLY A 102 -0.35 -6.20 3.39
N SER A 103 -1.33 -6.64 4.19
CA SER A 103 -2.20 -5.75 4.96
C SER A 103 -1.54 -5.22 6.24
N CYS A 104 -0.32 -5.66 6.59
CA CYS A 104 0.37 -5.29 7.83
C CYS A 104 1.68 -4.52 7.54
N LEU A 105 1.56 -3.23 7.23
CA LEU A 105 2.72 -2.37 6.93
C LEU A 105 3.46 -1.99 8.22
N GLU A 106 4.76 -2.28 8.31
CA GLU A 106 5.60 -2.01 9.50
C GLU A 106 5.63 -0.53 9.91
N HIS A 107 5.46 0.37 8.93
CA HIS A 107 5.49 1.80 9.15
C HIS A 107 4.22 2.47 8.61
N PHE A 108 3.53 3.20 9.47
CA PHE A 108 2.41 4.04 9.06
C PHE A 108 2.90 5.20 8.20
N ARG A 109 2.26 5.43 7.05
CA ARG A 109 2.40 6.65 6.26
C ARG A 109 1.06 7.08 5.70
N LYS A 110 0.85 8.39 5.63
CA LYS A 110 -0.36 8.96 5.02
C LYS A 110 -0.53 8.51 3.56
N LEU A 111 0.56 8.38 2.82
CA LEU A 111 0.60 7.85 1.45
C LEU A 111 1.70 6.78 1.37
N PRO A 112 1.37 5.49 1.58
CA PRO A 112 2.34 4.39 1.55
C PRO A 112 2.65 3.90 0.13
N PHE A 113 2.23 4.62 -0.91
CA PHE A 113 2.42 4.25 -2.31
C PHE A 113 2.78 5.46 -3.16
N ILE A 114 3.43 5.20 -4.30
CA ILE A 114 3.82 6.18 -5.31
C ILE A 114 3.14 5.85 -6.64
N GLU A 115 2.67 6.87 -7.37
CA GLU A 115 2.08 6.73 -8.70
C GLU A 115 3.16 6.97 -9.76
N CYS A 116 3.24 6.09 -10.75
CA CYS A 116 4.23 6.13 -11.83
C CYS A 116 3.54 6.08 -13.20
N HIS A 117 3.97 6.95 -14.11
CA HIS A 117 3.41 7.12 -15.45
C HIS A 117 4.20 6.36 -16.52
N GLU A 118 3.61 6.23 -17.71
CA GLU A 118 4.21 5.61 -18.90
C GLU A 118 5.54 6.25 -19.29
N ARG A 119 5.70 7.56 -19.03
CA ARG A 119 6.88 8.36 -19.35
C ARG A 119 8.06 8.14 -18.39
N GLY A 120 7.89 7.31 -17.37
CA GLY A 120 8.93 7.02 -16.37
C GLY A 120 9.03 8.03 -15.23
N SER A 121 8.12 9.00 -15.16
CA SER A 121 7.99 9.92 -14.02
C SER A 121 7.10 9.32 -12.93
N CYS A 122 7.50 9.45 -11.67
CA CYS A 122 6.70 9.05 -10.52
C CYS A 122 6.49 10.22 -9.55
N ASN A 123 5.36 10.23 -8.83
CA ASN A 123 5.07 11.24 -7.83
C ASN A 123 4.06 10.80 -6.77
N PHE A 124 3.99 11.58 -5.70
CA PHE A 124 2.93 11.52 -4.69
C PHE A 124 1.90 12.61 -4.97
N TYR A 125 0.64 12.22 -5.12
CA TYR A 125 -0.43 13.17 -5.41
C TYR A 125 -1.32 13.41 -4.20
N THR A 126 -1.79 14.64 -4.03
CA THR A 126 -2.61 15.06 -2.88
C THR A 126 -4.03 14.51 -2.90
N ASN A 127 -4.51 14.10 -4.08
CA ASN A 127 -5.81 13.45 -4.29
C ASN A 127 -5.75 11.92 -4.10
N SER A 128 -4.58 11.38 -3.78
CA SER A 128 -4.42 9.98 -3.41
C SER A 128 -4.89 9.75 -1.97
N TYR A 129 -5.52 8.60 -1.71
CA TYR A 129 -5.97 8.23 -0.37
C TYR A 129 -5.44 6.85 0.01
N SER A 130 -5.16 6.68 1.31
CA SER A 130 -4.87 5.39 1.92
C SER A 130 -5.89 5.12 3.02
N TYR A 131 -6.31 3.86 3.12
CA TYR A 131 -7.34 3.44 4.05
C TYR A 131 -6.77 2.40 5.01
N TRP A 132 -7.08 2.59 6.29
CA TRP A 132 -6.52 1.83 7.39
C TRP A 132 -7.65 1.33 8.30
N LEU A 133 -7.47 0.18 8.94
CA LEU A 133 -8.42 -0.25 9.97
C LEU A 133 -8.35 0.70 11.17
N ALA A 134 -9.51 1.23 11.56
CA ALA A 134 -9.62 2.10 12.72
C ALA A 134 -9.43 1.32 14.02
N ALA A 135 -8.81 1.96 15.02
CA ALA A 135 -8.84 1.50 16.39
C ALA A 135 -10.21 1.83 16.99
N LEU A 136 -10.91 0.79 17.46
CA LEU A 136 -12.26 0.88 17.99
C LEU A 136 -12.29 0.46 19.46
N ASN A 137 -13.25 0.98 20.22
CA ASN A 137 -13.55 0.47 21.55
C ASN A 137 -14.58 -0.67 21.42
N PRO A 138 -14.25 -1.92 21.83
CA PRO A 138 -15.17 -3.06 21.72
C PRO A 138 -16.52 -2.85 22.42
N ARG A 139 -16.58 -2.00 23.46
CA ARG A 139 -17.84 -1.69 24.17
C ARG A 139 -18.79 -0.83 23.34
N ASN A 140 -18.30 -0.16 22.30
CA ASN A 140 -19.00 0.85 21.53
C ASN A 140 -19.21 0.44 20.07
N MET A 141 -19.03 -0.83 19.70
CA MET A 141 -19.08 -1.32 18.31
C MET A 141 -20.38 -0.95 17.56
N PHE A 142 -21.51 -0.93 18.26
CA PHE A 142 -22.83 -0.62 17.69
C PHE A 142 -23.34 0.79 18.03
N SER A 143 -22.50 1.60 18.68
CA SER A 143 -22.84 2.98 18.99
C SER A 143 -22.53 3.90 17.81
N ARG A 144 -23.20 5.05 17.74
CA ARG A 144 -22.82 6.08 16.77
C ARG A 144 -21.36 6.42 16.99
N CYS A 145 -20.55 6.34 15.94
CA CYS A 145 -19.13 6.67 16.00
C CYS A 145 -18.97 8.11 16.51
N ARG A 146 -18.49 8.27 17.74
CA ARG A 146 -18.12 9.55 18.34
C ARG A 146 -16.60 9.56 18.43
N VAL A 147 -15.97 10.14 17.41
CA VAL A 147 -14.51 10.35 17.32
C VAL A 147 -13.71 9.05 17.16
N CYS A 148 -13.26 8.77 15.94
CA CYS A 148 -12.06 7.96 15.72
C CYS A 148 -10.88 8.76 16.28
N MET A 149 -10.19 8.24 17.30
CA MET A 149 -9.04 8.94 17.88
C MET A 149 -8.02 9.29 16.80
N LYS A 150 -7.47 10.50 16.91
CA LYS A 150 -6.39 11.06 16.08
C LYS A 150 -5.11 10.24 16.24
#